data_AF-A0A9W6MFT0-F1
#
_entry.id   AF-A0A9W6MFT0-F1
#
_cell.length_a   1.000
_cell.length_b   1.000
_cell.length_c   1.000
_cell.angle_alpha   90.00
_cell.angle_beta   90.00
_cell.angle_gamma   90.00
#
_symmetry.space_group_name_H-M   'P 1'
#
loop_
_entity.id
_entity.type
_entity.pdbx_description
1 polymer ?
#
loop_
_entity_poly.entity_id
_entity_poly.type
_entity_poly.pdbx_seq_one_letter_code
_entity_poly.pdbx_strand_id
1 'polypeptide(L)'
;MTDKLVWQRSVESRSGDPSHAAAVLAEELRNLGMPVDIHRGDRVALVSVWIDLVVWTNGISYHWWSGTVSARGRWLYAYSPANDPVAAARRIAVRYAELRKGHPFSGLVEEAQCVLPDDRRPVDLRGRHRFVPYAQPE
;
A
#
# COMPACT_ATOMS: atom_id res chain seq x y z
N MET A 1 26.05 -25.22 -1.21
CA MET A 1 25.31 -24.91 -2.45
C MET A 1 24.56 -23.61 -2.20
N THR A 2 25.13 -22.49 -2.63
CA THR A 2 24.85 -21.15 -2.11
C THR A 2 23.63 -20.55 -2.80
N ASP A 3 22.52 -20.42 -2.07
CA ASP A 3 21.30 -19.75 -2.55
C ASP A 3 21.52 -18.23 -2.51
N LYS A 4 22.28 -17.76 -3.51
CA LYS A 4 22.33 -16.34 -3.83
C LYS A 4 20.99 -16.00 -4.47
N LEU A 5 20.12 -15.33 -3.73
CA LEU A 5 19.12 -14.43 -4.31
C LEU A 5 19.88 -13.33 -5.05
N VAL A 6 20.38 -13.69 -6.23
CA VAL A 6 20.91 -12.77 -7.22
C VAL A 6 19.70 -11.99 -7.68
N TRP A 7 19.56 -10.79 -7.11
CA TRP A 7 18.92 -9.67 -7.77
C TRP A 7 19.55 -9.58 -9.16
N GLN A 8 18.91 -10.17 -10.16
CA GLN A 8 19.37 -10.00 -11.52
C GLN A 8 19.25 -8.51 -11.82
N ARG A 9 20.43 -7.91 -11.97
CA ARG A 9 20.73 -6.63 -12.61
C ARG A 9 19.92 -6.53 -13.91
N SER A 10 18.71 -5.99 -13.84
CA SER A 10 18.08 -5.40 -15.01
C SER A 10 18.73 -4.05 -15.23
N VAL A 11 19.80 -4.10 -16.04
CA VAL A 11 20.42 -3.03 -16.84
C VAL A 11 19.98 -1.60 -16.48
N GLU A 12 20.95 -0.83 -15.94
CA GLU A 12 20.94 0.63 -15.91
C GLU A 12 20.61 1.21 -17.30
N SER A 13 19.35 1.55 -17.57
CA SER A 13 18.93 2.57 -18.57
C SER A 13 17.40 2.74 -18.58
N ARG A 14 16.91 3.43 -17.53
CA ARG A 14 15.60 4.10 -17.29
C ARG A 14 15.23 3.93 -15.82
N SER A 15 16.03 4.51 -14.91
CA SER A 15 15.63 4.52 -13.50
C SER A 15 14.45 5.48 -13.36
N GLY A 16 13.22 4.94 -13.24
CA GLY A 16 12.11 5.75 -12.76
C GLY A 16 12.35 6.14 -11.31
N ASP A 17 11.84 7.29 -10.88
CA ASP A 17 11.88 7.68 -9.47
C ASP A 17 10.92 6.79 -8.66
N PRO A 18 11.41 5.94 -7.74
CA PRO A 18 10.56 5.08 -6.91
C PRO A 18 9.53 5.87 -6.11
N SER A 19 9.91 7.06 -5.61
CA SER A 19 9.01 7.90 -4.83
C SER A 19 7.87 8.43 -5.69
N HIS A 20 8.17 8.83 -6.92
CA HIS A 20 7.16 9.25 -7.88
C HIS A 20 6.22 8.10 -8.26
N ALA A 21 6.76 6.93 -8.62
CA ALA A 21 5.94 5.76 -8.95
C ALA A 21 5.02 5.35 -7.80
N ALA A 22 5.53 5.35 -6.56
CA ALA A 22 4.71 5.07 -5.38
C ALA A 22 3.60 6.12 -5.18
N ALA A 23 3.88 7.40 -5.41
CA ALA A 23 2.88 8.46 -5.30
C ALA A 23 1.78 8.33 -6.37
N VAL A 24 2.15 8.02 -7.61
CA VAL A 24 1.19 7.79 -8.69
C VAL A 24 0.31 6.58 -8.39
N LEU A 25 0.90 5.46 -7.96
CA LEU A 25 0.11 4.29 -7.58
C LEU A 25 -0.82 4.57 -6.40
N ALA A 26 -0.34 5.29 -5.37
CA ALA A 26 -1.15 5.65 -4.21
C ALA A 26 -2.36 6.50 -4.61
N GLU A 27 -2.21 7.40 -5.57
CA GLU A 27 -3.33 8.19 -6.09
C GLU A 27 -4.37 7.32 -6.79
N GLU A 28 -3.94 6.40 -7.66
CA GLU A 28 -4.84 5.47 -8.32
C GLU A 28 -5.60 4.57 -7.33
N LEU A 29 -4.93 4.15 -6.25
CA LEU A 29 -5.56 3.36 -5.18
C LEU A 29 -6.56 4.21 -4.36
N ARG A 30 -6.26 5.48 -4.09
CA ARG A 30 -7.20 6.41 -3.42
C ARG A 30 -8.43 6.67 -4.29
N ASN A 31 -8.25 6.80 -5.61
CA ASN A 31 -9.35 6.94 -6.55
C ASN A 31 -10.29 5.71 -6.52
N LEU A 32 -9.77 4.54 -6.14
CA LEU A 32 -10.55 3.32 -5.91
C LEU A 32 -11.10 3.20 -4.47
N GLY A 33 -10.94 4.23 -3.64
CA GLY A 33 -11.44 4.27 -2.25
C GLY A 33 -10.62 3.46 -1.26
N MET A 34 -9.34 3.18 -1.56
CA MET A 34 -8.50 2.34 -0.72
C MET A 34 -7.66 3.18 0.26
N PRO A 35 -7.50 2.73 1.52
CA PRO A 35 -6.56 3.37 2.45
C PRO A 35 -5.13 3.11 1.98
N VAL A 36 -4.30 4.15 1.93
CA VAL A 36 -2.91 4.03 1.50
C VAL A 36 -1.97 4.95 2.27
N ASP A 37 -0.83 4.39 2.65
CA ASP A 37 0.31 5.10 3.22
C ASP A 37 1.55 4.89 2.36
N ILE A 38 2.34 5.96 2.15
CA ILE A 38 3.57 5.90 1.34
C ILE A 38 4.78 5.96 2.28
N HIS A 39 5.71 5.01 2.11
CA HIS A 39 7.01 5.04 2.77
C HIS A 39 8.10 5.19 1.73
N ARG A 40 8.96 6.19 1.88
CA ARG A 40 10.05 6.49 0.95
C ARG A 40 11.35 5.93 1.52
N GLY A 41 12.13 5.27 0.68
CA GLY A 41 13.48 4.81 0.99
C GLY A 41 14.44 5.07 -0.17
N ASP A 42 15.71 4.75 0.05
CA ASP A 42 16.74 4.92 -0.97
C ASP A 42 16.58 3.84 -2.05
N ARG A 43 16.31 4.27 -3.29
CA ARG A 43 16.09 3.43 -4.49
C ARG A 43 14.85 2.53 -4.47
N VAL A 44 14.08 2.53 -3.37
CA VAL A 44 12.83 1.79 -3.23
C VAL A 44 11.81 2.62 -2.47
N ALA A 45 10.55 2.55 -2.89
CA ALA A 45 9.43 3.11 -2.13
C ALA A 45 8.37 2.03 -1.92
N LEU A 46 7.58 2.20 -0.87
CA LEU A 46 6.53 1.28 -0.45
C LEU A 46 5.19 2.02 -0.42
N VAL A 47 4.14 1.33 -0.82
CA VAL A 47 2.75 1.72 -0.61
C VAL A 47 2.12 0.65 0.27
N SER A 48 1.83 1.00 1.52
CA SER A 48 1.13 0.14 2.47
C SER A 48 -0.36 0.35 2.30
N VAL A 49 -1.10 -0.74 2.10
CA VAL A 49 -2.53 -0.70 1.76
C VAL A 49 -3.37 -1.39 2.83
N TRP A 50 -2.90 -2.54 3.32
CA TRP A 50 -3.58 -3.35 4.32
C TRP A 50 -2.59 -4.24 5.05
N ILE A 51 -3.05 -4.88 6.14
CA ILE A 51 -2.28 -5.98 6.73
C ILE A 51 -2.05 -7.07 5.66
N ASP A 52 -0.79 -7.49 5.53
CA ASP A 52 -0.31 -8.41 4.50
C ASP A 52 -0.46 -7.93 3.04
N LEU A 53 -0.76 -6.65 2.81
CA LEU A 53 -0.74 -6.03 1.48
C LEU A 53 0.12 -4.78 1.47
N VAL A 54 1.40 -5.01 1.21
CA VAL A 54 2.41 -3.98 0.96
C VAL A 54 2.91 -4.12 -0.47
N VAL A 55 2.91 -2.99 -1.19
CA VAL A 55 3.44 -2.90 -2.55
C VAL A 55 4.78 -2.19 -2.48
N TRP A 56 5.83 -2.75 -3.08
CA TRP A 56 7.10 -2.04 -3.26
C TRP A 56 7.36 -1.71 -4.72
N THR A 57 8.10 -0.64 -4.93
CA THR A 57 8.53 -0.21 -6.26
C THR A 57 9.96 0.31 -6.25
N ASN A 58 10.68 0.03 -7.34
CA ASN A 58 11.97 0.61 -7.68
C ASN A 58 11.85 1.71 -8.76
N GLY A 59 10.63 2.19 -9.05
CA GLY A 59 10.34 3.16 -10.11
C GLY A 59 10.14 2.55 -11.51
N ILE A 60 10.43 1.25 -11.69
CA ILE A 60 10.27 0.53 -12.96
C ILE A 60 9.11 -0.46 -12.87
N SER A 61 8.91 -1.07 -11.71
CA SER A 61 7.86 -2.05 -11.47
C SER A 61 7.27 -1.96 -10.07
N TYR A 62 6.07 -2.48 -9.93
CA TYR A 62 5.37 -2.74 -8.67
C TYR A 62 5.39 -4.23 -8.37
N HIS A 63 5.57 -4.56 -7.10
CA HIS A 63 5.55 -5.93 -6.61
C HIS A 63 4.79 -5.99 -5.29
N TRP A 64 4.01 -7.05 -5.08
CA TRP A 64 3.28 -7.30 -3.85
C TRP A 64 3.08 -8.80 -3.65
N TRP A 65 2.82 -9.24 -2.41
CA TRP A 65 2.55 -10.65 -2.16
C TRP A 65 1.22 -11.07 -2.81
N SER A 66 1.24 -12.17 -3.57
CA SER A 66 0.06 -12.64 -4.30
C SER A 66 -0.95 -13.37 -3.41
N GLY A 67 -0.60 -13.64 -2.14
CA GLY A 67 -1.40 -14.51 -1.27
C GLY A 67 -1.08 -15.99 -1.35
N THR A 68 -0.15 -16.37 -2.22
CA THR A 68 0.17 -17.77 -2.46
C THR A 68 1.57 -18.08 -1.95
N VAL A 69 1.72 -19.29 -1.42
CA VAL A 69 3.01 -19.88 -1.07
C VAL A 69 3.23 -21.05 -2.00
N SER A 70 4.39 -21.11 -2.65
CA SER A 70 4.78 -22.23 -3.50
C SER A 70 4.87 -23.53 -2.71
N ALA A 71 4.84 -24.68 -3.40
CA ALA A 71 5.01 -26.00 -2.78
C ALA A 71 6.32 -26.15 -1.97
N ARG A 72 7.32 -25.28 -2.21
CA ARG A 72 8.60 -25.23 -1.49
C ARG A 72 8.61 -24.20 -0.35
N GLY A 73 7.47 -23.68 0.07
CA GLY A 73 7.36 -22.72 1.16
C GLY A 73 7.77 -21.27 0.82
N ARG A 74 8.05 -20.96 -0.46
CA ARG A 74 8.41 -19.59 -0.88
C ARG A 74 7.18 -18.77 -1.22
N TRP A 75 7.11 -17.56 -0.69
CA TRP A 75 6.07 -16.56 -0.98
C TRP A 75 6.13 -16.18 -2.46
N LEU A 76 4.97 -16.20 -3.13
CA LEU A 76 4.86 -15.79 -4.52
C LEU A 76 4.47 -14.32 -4.59
N TYR A 77 5.22 -13.56 -5.38
CA TYR A 77 5.00 -12.14 -5.55
C TYR A 77 4.41 -11.87 -6.93
N ALA A 78 3.36 -11.06 -6.96
CA ALA A 78 2.78 -10.53 -8.17
C ALA A 78 3.60 -9.33 -8.68
N TYR A 79 3.40 -9.01 -9.96
CA TYR A 79 4.17 -8.00 -10.68
C TYR A 79 3.29 -7.14 -11.58
N SER A 80 3.59 -5.84 -11.63
CA SER A 80 3.09 -4.90 -12.63
C SER A 80 4.20 -3.95 -13.08
N PRO A 81 4.30 -3.59 -14.37
CA PRO A 81 5.18 -2.52 -14.79
C PRO A 81 4.67 -1.17 -14.24
N ALA A 82 5.59 -0.24 -13.95
CA ALA A 82 5.26 1.06 -13.37
C ALA A 82 4.66 2.07 -14.37
N ASN A 83 4.76 1.78 -15.67
CA ASN A 83 4.19 2.60 -16.73
C ASN A 83 2.68 2.46 -16.89
N ASP A 84 2.05 1.48 -16.23
CA ASP A 84 0.60 1.31 -16.15
C ASP A 84 0.15 1.20 -14.69
N PRO A 85 0.14 2.33 -13.95
CA PRO A 85 -0.26 2.37 -12.55
C PRO A 85 -1.75 2.05 -12.36
N VAL A 86 -2.60 2.34 -13.35
CA VAL A 86 -4.04 2.05 -13.29
C VAL A 86 -4.29 0.55 -13.29
N ALA A 87 -3.65 -0.21 -14.18
CA ALA A 87 -3.78 -1.67 -14.17
C ALA A 87 -3.16 -2.30 -12.92
N ALA A 88 -2.07 -1.73 -12.39
CA ALA A 88 -1.52 -2.15 -11.10
C ALA A 88 -2.53 -1.95 -9.97
N ALA A 89 -3.10 -0.75 -9.84
CA ALA A 89 -4.07 -0.40 -8.80
C ALA A 89 -5.29 -1.31 -8.84
N ARG A 90 -5.85 -1.60 -10.03
CA ARG A 90 -6.98 -2.53 -10.18
C ARG A 90 -6.65 -3.93 -9.67
N ARG A 91 -5.46 -4.46 -9.97
CA ARG A 91 -5.05 -5.79 -9.50
C ARG A 91 -4.82 -5.82 -7.99
N ILE A 92 -4.25 -4.76 -7.45
CA ILE A 92 -4.08 -4.60 -6.00
C ILE A 92 -5.44 -4.48 -5.30
N ALA A 93 -6.42 -3.78 -5.89
CA ALA A 93 -7.77 -3.66 -5.37
C ALA A 93 -8.49 -5.02 -5.29
N VAL A 94 -8.34 -5.87 -6.32
CA VAL A 94 -8.84 -7.26 -6.27
C VAL A 94 -8.22 -8.01 -5.10
N ARG A 95 -6.89 -7.92 -4.94
CA ARG A 95 -6.19 -8.59 -3.84
C ARG A 95 -6.61 -8.07 -2.47
N TYR A 96 -6.83 -6.77 -2.33
CA TYR A 96 -7.36 -6.15 -1.11
C TYR A 96 -8.74 -6.69 -0.75
N ALA A 97 -9.64 -6.81 -1.74
CA ALA A 97 -10.97 -7.37 -1.52
C ALA A 97 -10.92 -8.85 -1.07
N GLU A 98 -9.98 -9.64 -1.58
CA GLU A 98 -9.74 -11.02 -1.12
C GLU A 98 -9.28 -11.04 0.35
N LEU A 99 -8.29 -10.22 0.70
CA LEU A 99 -7.76 -10.14 2.06
C LEU A 99 -8.81 -9.66 3.06
N ARG A 100 -9.65 -8.68 2.68
CA ARG A 100 -10.74 -8.21 3.54
C ARG A 100 -11.79 -9.26 3.84
N LYS A 101 -12.04 -10.20 2.92
CA LYS A 101 -12.94 -11.34 3.19
C LYS A 101 -12.32 -12.35 4.16
N GLY A 102 -11.00 -12.52 4.13
CA GLY A 102 -10.27 -13.46 4.99
C GLY A 102 -9.92 -12.92 6.38
N HIS A 103 -9.88 -11.60 6.54
CA HIS A 103 -9.55 -10.92 7.80
C HIS A 103 -10.67 -9.96 8.20
N PRO A 104 -11.82 -10.46 8.71
CA PRO A 104 -12.80 -9.58 9.34
C PRO A 104 -12.13 -8.86 10.51
N PHE A 105 -12.47 -7.59 10.72
CA PHE A 105 -12.00 -6.87 11.89
C PHE A 105 -12.34 -7.66 13.15
N SER A 106 -11.43 -7.71 14.12
CA SER A 106 -11.85 -8.07 15.47
C SER A 106 -12.92 -7.09 15.92
N GLY A 107 -13.99 -7.52 16.59
CA GLY A 107 -15.12 -6.65 16.95
C GLY A 107 -14.72 -5.31 17.61
N LEU A 108 -13.61 -5.30 18.36
CA LEU A 108 -13.02 -4.09 18.96
C LEU A 108 -12.61 -3.01 17.96
N VAL A 109 -12.16 -3.40 16.76
CA VAL A 109 -11.74 -2.46 15.70
C VAL A 109 -12.95 -1.97 14.91
N GLU A 110 -14.00 -2.79 14.80
CA GLU A 110 -15.26 -2.40 14.18
C GLU A 110 -15.99 -1.35 15.02
N GLU A 111 -16.08 -1.55 16.34
CA GLU A 111 -16.61 -0.55 17.28
C GLU A 111 -15.86 0.78 17.23
N ALA A 112 -14.52 0.75 17.17
CA ALA A 112 -13.70 1.95 17.07
C ALA A 112 -13.88 2.70 15.73
N GLN A 113 -14.12 1.98 14.63
CA GLN A 113 -14.39 2.58 13.30
C GLN A 113 -15.80 3.17 13.19
N CYS A 114 -16.77 2.65 13.95
CA CYS A 114 -18.10 3.26 14.02
C CYS A 114 -18.12 4.55 14.84
N VAL A 115 -17.23 4.69 15.83
CA VAL A 115 -17.17 5.85 16.73
C VAL A 115 -16.37 7.02 16.15
N LEU A 116 -15.35 6.73 15.32
CA LEU A 116 -14.56 7.75 14.65
C LEU A 116 -14.93 7.75 13.17
N PRO A 117 -15.47 8.85 12.58
CA PRO A 117 -15.50 8.97 11.13
C PRO A 117 -14.09 8.72 10.61
N ASP A 118 -13.96 8.09 9.43
CA ASP A 118 -12.67 7.76 8.81
C ASP A 118 -11.89 9.06 8.48
N ASP A 119 -11.29 9.64 9.52
CA ASP A 119 -10.52 10.87 9.53
C ASP A 119 -9.10 10.65 8.99
N ARG A 120 -8.85 9.52 8.32
CA ARG A 120 -7.64 9.27 7.52
C ARG A 120 -7.53 10.14 6.27
N ARG A 121 -8.25 11.27 6.23
CA ARG A 121 -7.85 12.39 5.37
C ARG A 121 -6.44 12.79 5.80
N PRO A 122 -5.53 13.11 4.86
CA PRO A 122 -4.19 13.51 5.23
C PRO A 122 -4.26 14.69 6.20
N VAL A 123 -3.75 14.50 7.42
CA VAL A 123 -3.47 15.61 8.33
C VAL A 123 -2.51 16.53 7.57
N ASP A 124 -2.98 17.70 7.18
CA ASP A 124 -2.08 18.75 6.72
C ASP A 124 -1.21 19.15 7.91
N LEU A 125 0.03 18.66 7.93
CA LEU A 125 1.03 19.01 8.94
C LEU A 125 1.43 20.49 8.88
N ARG A 126 0.87 21.30 7.96
CA ARG A 126 0.92 22.76 8.03
C ARG A 126 -0.20 23.25 8.96
N GLY A 127 0.10 23.20 10.25
CA GLY A 127 -0.85 23.41 11.33
C GLY A 127 -1.79 24.60 11.17
N ARG A 128 -3.09 24.32 11.08
CA ARG A 128 -4.19 25.15 11.58
C ARG A 128 -5.41 24.28 11.92
N HIS A 129 -5.32 23.48 12.99
CA HIS A 129 -6.54 23.02 13.66
C HIS A 129 -6.87 23.97 14.80
N ARG A 130 -7.88 24.81 14.58
CA ARG A 130 -8.59 25.52 15.65
C ARG A 130 -9.40 24.47 16.41
N PHE A 131 -8.91 24.07 17.57
CA PHE A 131 -9.64 23.21 18.49
C PHE A 131 -10.92 23.95 18.93
N VAL A 132 -12.08 23.36 18.68
CA VAL A 132 -13.35 23.79 19.26
C VAL A 132 -13.67 22.77 20.35
N PRO A 133 -13.67 23.14 21.65
CA PRO A 133 -14.00 22.19 22.69
C PRO A 133 -15.51 21.94 22.72
N TYR A 134 -15.90 20.67 22.62
CA TYR A 134 -17.26 20.23 22.90
C TYR A 134 -17.56 20.48 24.38
N ALA A 135 -18.64 21.24 24.63
CA ALA A 135 -19.20 21.40 25.97
C ALA A 135 -19.82 20.08 26.44
N GLN A 136 -19.54 19.70 27.69
CA GLN A 136 -20.19 18.56 28.34
C GLN A 136 -21.59 18.94 28.83
N PRO A 137 -22.57 18.03 28.76
CA PRO A 137 -23.89 18.28 29.34
C PRO A 137 -23.90 18.02 30.85
N GLU A 138 -24.69 18.82 31.58
CA GLU A 138 -25.03 18.63 33.01
C GLU A 138 -26.02 17.47 33.23
#